data_AF-A0A0V0Q757-F1
#
_entry.id   AF-A0A0V0Q757-F1
#
_cell.length_a   1.000
_cell.length_b   1.000
_cell.length_c   1.000
_cell.angle_alpha   90.00
_cell.angle_beta   90.00
_cell.angle_gamma   90.00
#
_symmetry.space_group_name_H-M   'P 1'
#
loop_
_entity.id
_entity.type
_entity.pdbx_description
1 polymer ?
#
loop_
_entity_poly.entity_id
_entity_poly.type
_entity_poly.pdbx_seq_one_letter_code
_entity_poly.pdbx_strand_id
1 'polypeptide(L)' 'MNRLIILNDPPFGSERSHNALRLARALAKADLKNMVTVFLAADAALAAKTIAGDKVIVF' A
#
# COMPACT_ATOMS: atom_id res chain seq x y z
N MET A 1 -1.86 15.92 1.93
CA MET A 1 -0.67 15.52 2.72
C MET A 1 -0.11 14.25 2.13
N ASN A 2 1.22 14.12 2.07
CA ASN A 2 1.88 12.98 1.41
C ASN A 2 2.24 11.93 2.47
N ARG A 3 1.94 10.66 2.20
CA ARG A 3 2.18 9.55 3.12
C ARG A 3 2.87 8.40 2.39
N LEU A 4 3.93 7.86 2.99
CA LEU A 4 4.65 6.69 2.52
C LEU A 4 4.35 5.51 3.46
N ILE A 5 3.96 4.37 2.89
CA ILE A 5 3.76 3.11 3.59
C ILE A 5 4.78 2.11 3.02
N ILE A 6 5.58 1.51 3.88
CA ILE A 6 6.59 0.52 3.49
C ILE A 6 6.14 -0.86 3.96
N LEU A 7 6.09 -1.82 3.04
CA LEU A 7 5.80 -3.22 3.35
C LEU A 7 7.04 -4.05 3.05
N ASN A 8 7.48 -4.83 4.02
CA ASN A 8 8.60 -5.75 3.88
C ASN A 8 8.18 -7.22 4.03
N ASP A 9 7.04 -7.44 4.68
CA ASP A 9 6.54 -8.79 4.99
C ASP A 9 5.83 -9.40 3.77
N PRO A 10 5.92 -10.74 3.59
CA PRO A 10 5.25 -11.42 2.49
C PRO A 10 3.73 -11.16 2.46
N PRO A 11 3.10 -11.25 1.28
CA PRO A 11 1.65 -11.06 1.13
C PRO A 11 0.82 -12.06 1.93
N PHE A 12 1.37 -13.25 2.18
CA PHE A 12 0.77 -14.31 2.97
C PHE A 12 1.69 -14.70 4.13
N GLY A 13 1.12 -15.13 5.25
CA GLY A 13 1.86 -15.47 6.48
C GLY A 13 1.68 -14.47 7.62
N SER A 14 1.20 -13.25 7.33
CA SER A 14 0.67 -12.32 8.34
C SER A 14 -0.44 -11.45 7.76
N GLU A 15 -1.20 -10.77 8.62
CA GLU A 15 -2.22 -9.80 8.20
C GLU A 15 -1.66 -8.41 7.88
N ARG A 16 -0.35 -8.18 8.06
CA ARG A 16 0.25 -6.84 7.98
C ARG A 16 0.13 -6.23 6.59
N SER A 17 0.53 -6.98 5.56
CA SER A 17 0.48 -6.52 4.17
C SER A 17 -0.96 -6.26 3.72
N HIS A 18 -1.92 -7.09 4.13
CA HIS A 18 -3.35 -6.88 3.87
C HIS A 18 -3.88 -5.61 4.56
N ASN A 19 -3.65 -5.47 5.86
CA ASN A 19 -4.14 -4.33 6.64
C ASN A 19 -3.53 -3.00 6.19
N ALA A 20 -2.26 -3.00 5.81
CA ALA A 20 -1.60 -1.79 5.31
C ALA A 20 -2.17 -1.33 3.96
N LEU A 21 -2.46 -2.26 3.04
CA LEU A 21 -3.11 -1.94 1.78
C LEU A 21 -4.54 -1.43 1.98
N ARG A 22 -5.28 -2.01 2.94
CA ARG A 22 -6.61 -1.53 3.35
C ARG A 22 -6.55 -0.11 3.90
N LEU A 23 -5.57 0.18 4.75
CA LEU A 23 -5.32 1.51 5.30
C LEU A 23 -4.93 2.50 4.20
N ALA A 24 -4.02 2.14 3.30
CA ALA A 24 -3.59 2.97 2.17
C ALA A 24 -4.80 3.44 1.34
N ARG A 25 -5.72 2.51 1.04
CA ARG A 25 -6.98 2.81 0.35
C ARG A 25 -7.90 3.73 1.14
N ALA A 26 -8.05 3.51 2.45
CA ALA A 26 -8.88 4.37 3.30
C ALA A 26 -8.32 5.80 3.33
N LEU A 27 -7.00 5.96 3.49
CA LEU A 27 -6.33 7.26 3.51
C LEU A 27 -6.44 8.01 2.18
N ALA A 28 -6.34 7.30 1.05
CA ALA A 28 -6.50 7.87 -0.28
C ALA A 28 -7.95 8.33 -0.57
N LYS A 29 -8.95 7.70 0.08
CA LYS A 29 -10.37 8.09 -0.02
C LYS A 29 -10.79 9.18 0.97
N ALA A 30 -10.11 9.29 2.12
CA ALA A 30 -10.47 10.21 3.19
C ALA A 30 -10.35 11.70 2.81
N ASP A 31 -9.44 12.04 1.90
CA ASP A 31 -9.27 13.41 1.39
C ASP A 31 -8.75 13.36 -0.05
N LEU A 32 -9.30 14.19 -0.92
CA LEU A 32 -8.84 14.35 -2.30
C LEU A 32 -7.38 14.81 -2.39
N LYS A 33 -6.88 15.55 -1.38
CA LYS A 33 -5.49 16.04 -1.30
C LYS A 33 -4.52 15.03 -0.69
N ASN A 34 -4.97 13.83 -0.31
CA ASN A 34 -4.08 12.79 0.20
C ASN A 34 -3.42 12.05 -0.96
N MET A 35 -2.10 12.06 -0.96
CA MET A 35 -1.28 11.23 -1.84
C MET A 35 -0.66 10.12 -1.01
N VAL A 36 -0.94 8.87 -1.36
CA VAL A 36 -0.43 7.69 -0.65
C VAL A 36 0.47 6.89 -1.59
N THR A 37 1.70 6.70 -1.15
CA THR A 37 2.69 5.86 -1.84
C THR A 37 2.90 4.61 -1.01
N VAL A 38 2.85 3.44 -1.65
CA VAL A 38 3.17 2.16 -1.05
C VAL A 38 4.46 1.65 -1.69
N PHE A 39 5.49 1.38 -0.89
CA PHE A 39 6.75 0.80 -1.35
C PHE A 39 6.84 -0.65 -0.85
N LEU A 40 6.97 -1.58 -1.78
CA LEU A 40 7.10 -3.01 -1.51
C LEU A 40 8.59 -3.38 -1.51
N ALA A 41 9.10 -3.72 -0.34
CA ALA A 41 10.47 -4.21 -0.14
C ALA A 41 10.47 -5.73 0.09
N ALA A 42 11.58 -6.38 -0.27
CA ALA A 42 11.83 -7.80 -0.04
C ALA A 42 10.65 -8.69 -0.49
N ASP A 43 10.15 -9.55 0.38
CA ASP A 43 9.10 -10.53 0.07
C ASP A 43 7.75 -9.88 -0.25
N ALA A 44 7.55 -8.62 0.16
CA ALA A 44 6.34 -7.87 -0.15
C ALA A 44 6.22 -7.56 -1.65
N ALA A 45 7.32 -7.59 -2.41
CA ALA A 45 7.30 -7.38 -3.87
C ALA A 45 6.37 -8.38 -4.59
N LEU A 46 6.19 -9.57 -4.03
CA LEU A 46 5.25 -10.59 -4.55
C LEU A 46 3.78 -10.15 -4.45
N ALA A 47 3.46 -9.14 -3.64
CA ALA A 47 2.13 -8.57 -3.50
C ALA A 47 1.72 -7.61 -4.64
N ALA A 48 2.65 -7.24 -5.54
CA ALA A 48 2.46 -6.19 -6.54
C ALA A 48 1.44 -6.51 -7.65
N LYS A 49 0.94 -7.75 -7.72
CA LYS A 49 0.27 -8.30 -8.92
C LYS A 49 -1.00 -7.56 -9.35
N THR A 50 -1.70 -6.83 -8.47
CA THR A 50 -2.96 -6.14 -8.83
C THR A 50 -3.38 -5.03 -7.87
N ILE A 51 -2.54 -4.01 -7.67
CA ILE A 51 -2.89 -2.88 -6.80
C ILE A 51 -2.55 -1.56 -7.51
N ALA A 52 -3.21 -1.31 -8.63
CA ALA A 52 -3.21 0.01 -9.25
C ALA A 52 -4.58 0.65 -9.01
N GLY A 53 -4.58 1.84 -8.40
CA GLY A 53 -5.74 2.72 -8.35
C GLY A 53 -5.24 4.15 -8.38
N ASP A 54 -6.00 5.09 -8.95
CA ASP A 54 -5.54 6.42 -9.36
C ASP A 54 -4.82 7.27 -8.29
N LYS A 55 -4.93 6.91 -7.01
CA LYS A 55 -4.34 7.62 -5.85
C LYS A 55 -3.38 6.78 -5.00
N VAL A 56 -3.18 5.52 -5.36
CA VAL A 56 -2.26 4.60 -4.68
C VAL A 56 -1.20 4.20 -5.67
N ILE A 57 -0.01 4.74 -5.49
CA ILE A 57 1.14 4.41 -6.33
C ILE A 57 1.94 3.34 -5.61
N VAL A 58 2.14 2.20 -6.27
CA VAL A 58 2.89 1.05 -5.74
C VAL A 58 4.21 0.96 -6.49
N PHE A 59 5.31 0.96 -5.74
CA PHE A 59 6.68 0.78 -6.22
C PHE A 59 7.29 -0.48 -5.63
#